data_AF-A0A1S1MW55-F1
#
_entry.id   AF-A0A1S1MW55-F1
#
_cell.length_a   1.000
_cell.length_b   1.000
_cell.length_c   1.000
_cell.angle_alpha   90.00
_cell.angle_beta   90.00
_cell.angle_gamma   90.00
#
_symmetry.space_group_name_H-M   'P 1'
#
loop_
_entity.id
_entity.type
_entity.pdbx_description
1 polymer ?
#
loop_
_entity_poly.entity_id
_entity_poly.type
_entity_poly.pdbx_seq_one_letter_code
_entity_poly.pdbx_strand_id
1 'polypeptide(L)' 'MFKKYLFVLFTVIVFLVLLKFLQDEYLMWSDTLACSAKCELLGCKTGQLLLGRYDQTVACICESKHDYLVLLN' A
#
# COMPACT_ATOMS: atom_id res chain seq x y z
N MET A 1 35.62 15.12 -17.16
CA MET A 1 34.49 14.27 -17.62
C MET A 1 33.83 13.47 -16.50
N PHE A 2 34.59 12.76 -15.65
CA PHE A 2 34.07 11.85 -14.62
C PHE A 2 33.01 12.45 -13.65
N LYS A 3 33.20 13.70 -13.19
CA LYS A 3 32.24 14.39 -12.32
C LYS A 3 30.84 14.60 -12.93
N LYS A 4 30.73 14.78 -14.25
CA LYS A 4 29.43 14.94 -14.92
C LYS A 4 28.66 13.62 -14.93
N TYR A 5 29.34 12.51 -15.19
CA TYR A 5 28.74 11.18 -15.15
C TYR A 5 28.28 10.80 -13.73
N LEU A 6 29.09 11.12 -12.71
CA LEU A 6 28.72 10.90 -11.31
C LEU A 6 27.43 11.65 -10.92
N PHE A 7 27.30 12.90 -11.35
CA PHE A 7 26.11 13.72 -11.08
C PHE A 7 24.86 13.17 -11.77
N VAL A 8 24.97 12.77 -13.03
CA VAL A 8 23.85 12.15 -13.77
C VAL A 8 23.43 10.86 -13.09
N LEU A 9 24.39 10.01 -12.72
CA LEU A 9 24.12 8.71 -12.08
C LEU A 9 23.45 8.88 -10.71
N PHE A 10 23.91 9.85 -9.91
CA PHE A 10 23.25 10.22 -8.65
C PHE A 10 21.80 10.68 -8.87
N THR A 11 21.57 11.52 -9.88
CA THR A 11 20.22 12.03 -10.19
C THR A 11 19.28 10.89 -10.62
N VAL A 12 19.76 9.94 -11.43
CA VAL A 12 18.99 8.76 -11.83
C VAL A 12 18.66 7.88 -10.63
N ILE A 13 19.60 7.65 -9.72
CA ILE A 13 19.35 6.86 -8.50
C ILE A 13 18.28 7.52 -7.64
N VAL A 14 18.40 8.82 -7.38
CA VAL A 14 17.39 9.55 -6.58
C VAL A 14 16.01 9.46 -7.24
N PHE A 15 15.95 9.62 -8.56
CA PHE A 15 14.68 9.52 -9.30
C PHE A 15 14.05 8.12 -9.19
N LEU A 16 14.86 7.05 -9.31
CA LEU A 16 14.38 5.68 -9.16
C LEU A 16 13.87 5.40 -7.73
N VAL A 17 14.55 5.92 -6.72
CA VAL A 17 14.12 5.80 -5.31
C VAL A 17 12.79 6.53 -5.09
N LEU A 18 12.62 7.73 -5.64
CA LEU A 18 11.36 8.47 -5.56
C LEU A 18 10.22 7.73 -6.26
N LEU A 19 10.46 7.17 -7.44
CA LEU A 19 9.45 6.37 -8.15
C LEU A 19 9.03 5.14 -7.35
N LYS A 20 10.00 4.45 -6.73
CA LYS A 20 9.71 3.31 -5.86
C LYS A 20 8.87 3.69 -4.66
N PHE A 21 9.25 4.76 -3.95
CA PHE A 21 8.49 5.28 -2.83
C PHE A 21 7.05 5.64 -3.23
N LEU A 22 6.87 6.28 -4.38
CA LEU A 22 5.55 6.67 -4.88
C LEU A 22 4.69 5.47 -5.27
N GLN A 23 5.31 4.42 -5.83
CA GLN A 23 4.65 3.16 -6.13
C GLN A 23 4.20 2.43 -4.85
N ASP A 24 5.08 2.36 -3.85
CA ASP A 24 4.80 1.67 -2.58
C ASP A 24 3.68 2.39 -1.82
N GLU A 25 3.72 3.72 -1.75
CA GLU A 25 2.62 4.53 -1.21
C GLU A 25 1.33 4.32 -2.00
N TYR A 26 1.37 4.40 -3.34
CA TYR A 26 0.16 4.20 -4.15
C TYR A 26 -0.50 2.84 -3.89
N LEU A 27 0.28 1.77 -3.78
CA LEU A 27 -0.24 0.44 -3.45
C LEU A 27 -0.88 0.42 -2.06
N MET A 28 -0.21 0.97 -1.05
CA MET A 28 -0.75 1.04 0.31
C MET A 28 -2.07 1.83 0.39
N TRP A 29 -2.15 2.96 -0.31
CA TRP A 29 -3.37 3.77 -0.40
C TRP A 29 -4.48 3.04 -1.15
N SER A 30 -4.15 2.37 -2.25
CA SER A 30 -5.08 1.56 -3.03
C SER A 30 -5.68 0.43 -2.20
N ASP A 31 -4.84 -0.30 -1.45
CA ASP A 31 -5.27 -1.38 -0.58
C ASP A 31 -6.17 -0.87 0.55
N THR A 32 -5.84 0.29 1.12
CA THR A 32 -6.65 0.95 2.16
C THR A 32 -8.03 1.35 1.62
N LEU A 33 -8.08 1.90 0.41
CA LEU A 33 -9.34 2.26 -0.23
C LEU A 33 -10.17 1.02 -0.56
N ALA A 34 -9.54 -0.05 -1.06
CA ALA A 34 -10.21 -1.32 -1.35
C ALA A 34 -10.75 -1.99 -0.08
N CYS A 35 -10.01 -1.92 1.03
CA CYS A 35 -10.46 -2.36 2.36
C CYS A 35 -11.71 -1.59 2.80
N SER A 36 -11.64 -0.26 2.78
CA SER A 36 -12.76 0.61 3.15
C SER A 36 -14.01 0.34 2.28
N ALA A 37 -13.84 0.26 0.97
CA ALA A 37 -14.95 0.02 0.04
C ALA A 37 -15.59 -1.36 0.25
N LYS A 38 -14.79 -2.40 0.48
CA LYS A 38 -15.32 -3.74 0.79
C LYS A 38 -16.03 -3.80 2.13
N CYS A 39 -15.54 -3.09 3.15
CA CYS A 39 -16.22 -2.99 4.44
C CYS A 39 -17.55 -2.21 4.34
N GLU A 40 -17.60 -1.15 3.55
CA GLU A 40 -18.82 -0.38 3.32
C GLU A 40 -19.91 -1.21 2.62
N LEU A 41 -19.53 -2.06 1.65
CA LEU A 41 -20.44 -3.02 1.02
C LEU A 41 -20.99 -4.07 2.01
N LEU A 42 -20.26 -4.37 3.07
CA LEU A 42 -20.70 -5.27 4.16
C LEU A 42 -21.53 -4.54 5.24
N GLY A 43 -21.76 -3.22 5.09
CA GLY A 43 -22.49 -2.40 6.04
C GLY A 43 -21.66 -1.93 7.24
N CYS A 44 -20.33 -2.04 7.17
CA CYS A 44 -19.40 -1.59 8.21
C CYS A 44 -18.88 -0.19 7.88
N LYS A 45 -18.80 0.70 8.89
CA LYS A 45 -18.30 2.08 8.71
C LYS A 45 -16.79 2.19 8.58
N THR A 46 -16.05 1.24 9.14
CA THR A 46 -14.59 1.30 9.28
C THR A 46 -13.98 -0.08 9.03
N GLY A 47 -12.89 -0.09 8.27
CA GLY A 47 -12.05 -1.26 8.02
C GLY A 47 -10.61 -0.96 8.39
N GLN A 48 -9.96 -1.84 9.14
CA GLN A 48 -8.54 -1.76 9.43
C GLN A 48 -7.77 -2.74 8.56
N LEU A 49 -6.72 -2.22 7.91
CA LEU A 49 -5.83 -3.01 7.09
C LEU A 49 -4.84 -3.80 7.98
N LEU A 50 -4.94 -5.11 7.96
CA LEU A 50 -3.96 -6.03 8.53
C LEU A 50 -2.95 -6.39 7.43
N LEU A 51 -1.77 -5.79 7.49
CA LEU A 51 -0.64 -6.29 6.72
C LEU A 51 -0.07 -7.54 7.40
N GLY A 52 -0.26 -8.70 6.78
CA GLY A 52 0.39 -9.94 7.18
C GLY A 52 1.90 -9.80 7.08
N ARG A 53 2.61 -10.00 8.20
CA ARG A 53 4.07 -9.76 8.32
C ARG A 53 4.95 -10.74 7.51
N TYR A 54 4.36 -11.72 6.82
CA TYR A 54 5.09 -12.84 6.21
C TYR A 54 4.57 -13.31 4.86
N ASP A 55 3.37 -12.92 4.46
CA ASP A 55 2.80 -13.29 3.17
C ASP A 55 2.04 -12.08 2.66
N GLN A 56 2.21 -11.74 1.38
CA GLN A 56 1.68 -10.54 0.72
C GLN A 56 0.14 -10.43 0.73
N THR A 57 -0.54 -11.30 1.46
CA THR A 57 -1.96 -11.22 1.76
C THR A 57 -2.25 -9.99 2.62
N VAL A 58 -2.84 -8.99 1.99
CA VAL A 58 -3.45 -7.86 2.67
C VAL A 58 -4.81 -8.33 3.18
N ALA A 59 -4.99 -8.38 4.49
CA ALA A 59 -6.28 -8.67 5.09
C ALA A 59 -6.92 -7.38 5.59
N CYS A 60 -8.24 -7.32 5.60
CA CYS A 60 -9.02 -6.19 6.08
C CYS A 60 -9.97 -6.69 7.16
N ILE A 61 -9.88 -6.12 8.37
CA ILE A 61 -10.87 -6.34 9.43
C ILE A 61 -11.91 -5.25 9.32
N CYS A 62 -13.16 -5.62 9.09
CA CYS A 62 -14.28 -4.69 9.18
C CYS A 62 -14.85 -4.74 10.60
N GLU A 63 -14.78 -3.63 11.35
CA GLU A 63 -15.36 -3.55 12.69
C GLU A 63 -16.90 -3.48 12.57
N SER A 64 -17.58 -4.50 13.08
CA SER A 64 -19.04 -4.60 13.17
C SER A 64 -19.43 -5.41 14.41
N LYS A 65 -20.72 -5.71 14.59
CA LYS A 65 -21.19 -6.60 15.67
C LYS A 65 -20.61 -8.03 15.59
N HIS A 66 -20.10 -8.40 14.42
CA HIS A 66 -19.29 -9.59 14.18
C HIS A 66 -18.05 -9.16 13.40
N ASP A 67 -16.85 -9.53 13.87
CA ASP A 67 -15.60 -9.19 13.18
C ASP A 67 -15.50 -10.01 11.89
N TYR A 68 -15.58 -9.34 10.74
CA TYR A 68 -15.43 -9.98 9.43
C TYR A 68 -14.00 -9.78 8.92
N LEU A 69 -13.33 -10.89 8.64
CA LEU A 69 -12.02 -10.91 7.97
C LEU A 69 -12.24 -11.00 6.45
N VAL A 70 -11.84 -9.96 5.73
CA VAL A 70 -11.91 -9.89 4.27
C VAL A 70 -10.50 -9.96 3.71
N LEU A 71 -10.20 -10.96 2.90
CA LEU A 71 -8.95 -11.00 2.15
C LEU A 71 -9.02 -10.03 0.96
N LEU A 72 -8.02 -9.17 0.85
CA LEU A 72 -7.73 -8.38 -0.34
C LEU A 72 -6.67 -9.17 -1.12
N ASN A 73 -7.04 -9.61 -2.32
CA ASN A 73 -6.17 -10.35 -3.22
C ASN A 73 -5.49 -9.41 -4.21
#